data_AF-A0A7Y2AXH2-F1
#
_entry.id   AF-A0A7Y2AXH2-F1
#
_cell.length_a   1.000
_cell.length_b   1.000
_cell.length_c   1.000
_cell.angle_alpha   90.00
_cell.angle_beta   90.00
_cell.angle_gamma   90.00
#
_symmetry.space_group_name_H-M   'P 1'
#
loop_
_entity.id
_entity.type
_entity.pdbx_description
1 polymer ?
#
loop_
_entity_poly.entity_id
_entity_poly.type
_entity_poly.pdbx_seq_one_letter_code
_entity_poly.pdbx_strand_id
1 'polypeptide(L)'
;MNTFFELAQHQTTPGREAVAGLTTWLAMVYIVVVNPQILSAAGMDFNAVFVATCLAAAFGTALMGLAANLPIALAPGMGLNAFFAYSVVLT
;
A
#
# COMPACT_ATOMS: atom_id res chain seq x y z
N MET A 1 -13.35 -2.34 -20.23
CA MET A 1 -12.44 -3.29 -19.55
C MET A 1 -11.44 -3.93 -20.52
N ASN A 2 -11.86 -4.55 -21.63
CA ASN A 2 -10.92 -5.21 -22.57
C ASN A 2 -9.94 -4.28 -23.33
N THR A 3 -10.27 -3.00 -23.51
CA THR A 3 -9.42 -2.05 -24.27
C THR A 3 -8.49 -1.21 -23.40
N PHE A 4 -8.73 -1.15 -22.08
CA PHE A 4 -7.97 -0.28 -21.16
C PHE A 4 -6.92 -1.06 -20.34
N PHE A 5 -7.23 -2.30 -19.94
CA PHE A 5 -6.33 -3.17 -19.19
C PHE A 5 -5.71 -4.29 -20.04
N GLU A 6 -6.07 -4.36 -21.33
CA GLU A 6 -5.55 -5.34 -22.31
C GLU A 6 -5.42 -6.78 -21.77
N LEU A 7 -6.38 -7.22 -20.94
CA LEU A 7 -6.36 -8.52 -20.23
C LEU A 7 -6.12 -9.72 -21.17
N ALA A 8 -6.60 -9.63 -22.41
CA ALA A 8 -6.40 -10.65 -23.44
C ALA A 8 -4.95 -10.70 -23.96
N GLN A 9 -4.23 -9.58 -24.02
CA GLN A 9 -2.79 -9.55 -24.34
C GLN A 9 -1.95 -10.04 -23.15
N HIS A 10 -2.40 -9.78 -21.92
CA HIS A 10 -1.75 -10.26 -20.70
C HIS A 10 -2.10 -11.73 -20.36
N GLN A 11 -2.95 -12.38 -21.16
CA GLN A 11 -3.44 -13.75 -20.92
C GLN A 11 -4.05 -13.95 -19.52
N THR A 12 -4.67 -12.91 -18.94
CA THR A 12 -5.28 -12.96 -17.60
C THR A 12 -6.80 -12.91 -17.66
N THR A 13 -7.45 -13.43 -16.62
CA THR A 13 -8.90 -13.40 -16.47
C THR A 13 -9.28 -12.53 -15.27
N PRO A 14 -10.46 -11.88 -15.27
CA PRO A 14 -10.90 -11.05 -14.14
C PRO A 14 -10.86 -11.78 -12.78
N GLY A 15 -11.15 -13.09 -12.76
CA GLY A 15 -11.05 -13.91 -11.56
C GLY A 15 -9.60 -14.11 -11.09
N ARG A 16 -8.65 -14.27 -12.02
CA ARG A 16 -7.23 -14.40 -11.69
C ARG A 16 -6.66 -13.08 -11.16
N GLU A 17 -7.05 -11.96 -11.74
CA GLU A 17 -6.68 -10.61 -11.27
C GLU A 17 -7.21 -10.35 -9.85
N ALA A 18 -8.46 -10.75 -9.56
CA ALA A 18 -9.02 -10.60 -8.22
C ALA A 18 -8.23 -11.40 -7.17
N VAL A 19 -7.85 -12.65 -7.48
CA VAL A 19 -7.02 -13.48 -6.59
C VAL A 19 -5.60 -12.92 -6.45
N ALA A 20 -5.01 -12.41 -7.53
CA ALA A 20 -3.71 -11.75 -7.50
C ALA A 20 -3.74 -10.50 -6.60
N GLY A 21 -4.76 -9.65 -6.75
CA GLY A 21 -4.96 -8.48 -5.90
C GLY A 21 -5.15 -8.85 -4.42
N LEU A 22 -5.94 -9.88 -4.13
CA LEU A 22 -6.11 -10.39 -2.77
C LEU A 22 -4.80 -10.91 -2.17
N THR A 23 -4.01 -11.64 -2.97
CA THR A 23 -2.70 -12.16 -2.54
C THR A 23 -1.73 -11.02 -2.22
N THR A 24 -1.68 -10.00 -3.08
CA THR A 24 -0.87 -8.80 -2.83
C THR A 24 -1.34 -8.07 -1.58
N TRP A 25 -2.65 -7.90 -1.38
CA TRP A 25 -3.19 -7.29 -0.16
C TRP A 25 -2.77 -8.06 1.09
N LEU A 26 -2.90 -9.40 1.09
CA LEU A 26 -2.48 -10.24 2.21
C LEU A 26 -0.98 -10.11 2.52
N ALA A 27 -0.14 -9.92 1.51
CA ALA A 27 1.30 -9.74 1.70
C ALA A 27 1.65 -8.40 2.37
N MET A 28 0.84 -7.36 2.16
CA MET A 28 1.11 -6.00 2.66
C MET A 28 0.28 -5.59 3.88
N VAL A 29 -0.75 -6.36 4.25
CA VAL A 29 -1.72 -5.97 5.29
C VAL A 29 -1.06 -5.67 6.64
N TYR A 30 0.09 -6.28 6.93
CA TYR A 30 0.85 -6.02 8.17
C TYR A 30 1.20 -4.54 8.35
N ILE A 31 1.39 -3.79 7.25
CA ILE A 31 1.74 -2.36 7.26
C ILE A 31 0.67 -1.52 7.96
N VAL A 32 -0.60 -1.93 7.85
CA VAL A 32 -1.74 -1.26 8.47
C VAL A 32 -1.61 -1.20 9.99
N VAL A 33 -0.90 -2.16 10.60
CA VAL A 33 -0.63 -2.18 12.06
C VAL A 33 0.77 -1.68 12.37
N VAL A 34 1.79 -2.15 11.66
CA VAL A 34 3.18 -1.87 12.00
C VAL A 34 3.56 -0.42 11.74
N ASN A 35 3.04 0.22 10.69
CA ASN A 35 3.37 1.61 10.39
C ASN A 35 2.86 2.57 11.49
N PRO A 36 1.59 2.54 11.90
CA PRO A 36 1.12 3.32 13.04
C PRO A 36 1.85 3.02 14.37
N GLN A 37 2.28 1.77 14.60
CA GLN A 37 3.08 1.43 15.79
C GLN A 37 4.43 2.14 15.80
N ILE A 38 5.14 2.19 14.67
CA ILE A 38 6.44 2.87 14.58
C ILE A 38 6.26 4.39 14.76
N LEU A 39 5.30 4.99 14.07
CA LEU A 39 5.08 6.44 14.12
C LEU A 39 4.52 6.90 15.46
N SER A 40 3.73 6.07 16.14
CA SER A 40 3.24 6.39 17.49
C SER A 40 4.35 6.38 18.53
N ALA A 41 5.40 5.57 18.35
CA ALA A 41 6.60 5.67 19.19
C ALA A 41 7.29 7.04 19.06
N ALA A 42 7.16 7.70 17.91
CA ALA A 42 7.65 9.06 17.68
C ALA A 42 6.68 10.17 18.19
N GLY A 43 5.59 9.81 18.87
CA GLY A 43 4.64 10.75 19.46
C GLY A 43 3.42 11.09 18.59
N MET A 44 3.22 10.42 17.45
CA MET A 44 2.02 10.62 16.60
C MET A 44 0.81 9.80 17.07
N ASP A 45 -0.41 10.28 16.80
CA ASP A 45 -1.62 9.53 17.12
C ASP A 45 -1.76 8.28 16.24
N PHE A 46 -1.99 7.13 16.88
CA PHE A 46 -2.09 5.84 16.22
C PHE A 46 -3.25 5.79 15.22
N ASN A 47 -4.43 6.28 15.61
CA ASN A 47 -5.64 6.18 14.78
C ASN A 47 -5.56 7.12 13.57
N ALA A 48 -5.02 8.33 13.76
CA ALA A 48 -4.79 9.27 12.69
C ALA A 48 -3.80 8.72 11.65
N VAL A 49 -2.67 8.16 12.09
CA VAL A 49 -1.65 7.58 11.20
C VAL A 49 -2.18 6.32 10.51
N PHE A 50 -2.99 5.51 11.19
CA PHE A 50 -3.67 4.35 10.61
C PHE A 50 -4.56 4.78 9.43
N VAL A 51 -5.46 5.74 9.66
CA VAL A 51 -6.37 6.23 8.62
C VAL A 51 -5.59 6.88 7.48
N ALA A 52 -4.59 7.70 7.79
CA ALA A 52 -3.73 8.33 6.78
C ALA A 52 -2.99 7.30 5.92
N THR A 53 -2.45 6.24 6.54
CA THR A 53 -1.76 5.15 5.83
C THR A 53 -2.70 4.42 4.89
N CYS A 54 -3.88 4.04 5.37
CA CYS A 54 -4.88 3.35 4.56
C CYS A 54 -5.34 4.20 3.37
N LEU A 55 -5.62 5.49 3.58
CA LEU A 55 -6.04 6.40 2.53
C LEU A 55 -4.93 6.66 1.51
N ALA A 56 -3.69 6.90 1.97
CA ALA A 56 -2.55 7.12 1.09
C ALA A 56 -2.22 5.88 0.25
N ALA A 57 -2.22 4.69 0.86
CA ALA A 57 -1.99 3.42 0.16
C ALA A 57 -3.10 3.11 -0.84
N ALA A 58 -4.37 3.31 -0.46
CA ALA A 58 -5.51 3.12 -1.36
C ALA A 58 -5.43 4.08 -2.56
N PHE A 59 -5.14 5.36 -2.32
CA PHE A 59 -5.02 6.36 -3.37
C PHE A 59 -3.82 6.08 -4.30
N GLY A 60 -2.65 5.77 -3.75
CA GLY A 60 -1.46 5.43 -4.52
C GLY A 60 -1.66 4.18 -5.37
N THR A 61 -2.24 3.13 -4.79
CA THR A 61 -2.54 1.88 -5.50
C THR A 61 -3.60 2.09 -6.57
N ALA A 62 -4.63 2.90 -6.30
CA ALA A 62 -5.64 3.25 -7.29
C ALA A 62 -5.06 4.06 -8.46
N LEU A 63 -4.15 5.00 -8.20
CA LEU A 63 -3.44 5.74 -9.24
C LEU A 63 -2.59 4.82 -10.12
N MET A 64 -1.85 3.88 -9.52
CA MET A 64 -1.05 2.91 -10.29
C MET A 64 -1.93 2.01 -11.17
N GLY A 65 -3.07 1.55 -10.64
CA GLY A 65 -4.00 0.72 -11.39
C GLY A 65 -4.74 1.49 -12.49
N LEU A 66 -5.25 2.68 -12.21
CA LEU A 66 -6.14 3.41 -13.12
C LEU A 66 -5.41 4.33 -14.12
N ALA A 67 -4.33 4.99 -13.68
CA ALA A 67 -3.60 5.95 -14.50
C ALA A 67 -2.38 5.32 -15.20
N ALA A 68 -1.65 4.44 -14.51
CA ALA A 68 -0.46 3.80 -15.05
C ALA A 68 -0.73 2.42 -15.66
N ASN A 69 -1.92 1.84 -15.47
CA ASN A 69 -2.29 0.50 -15.92
C ASN A 69 -1.27 -0.58 -15.49
N LEU A 70 -0.69 -0.43 -14.30
CA LEU A 70 0.32 -1.32 -13.74
C LEU A 70 -0.23 -2.05 -12.51
N PRO A 71 -0.10 -3.39 -12.41
CA PRO A 71 -0.59 -4.17 -11.27
C PRO A 71 0.37 -4.09 -10.08
N ILE A 72 0.65 -2.88 -9.59
CA ILE A 72 1.58 -2.61 -8.50
C ILE A 72 0.83 -1.96 -7.34
N ALA A 73 0.85 -2.62 -6.18
CA ALA A 73 0.36 -2.04 -4.94
C ALA A 73 1.42 -1.12 -4.31
N LEU A 74 0.99 0.06 -3.86
CA LEU A 74 1.86 1.02 -3.20
C LEU A 74 1.58 1.06 -1.71
N ALA A 75 2.65 0.99 -0.93
CA ALA A 75 2.63 1.04 0.52
C ALA A 75 3.83 1.85 1.02
N PRO A 76 3.77 2.39 2.26
CA PRO A 76 4.89 3.13 2.83
C PRO A 76 6.14 2.27 3.01
N GLY A 77 7.30 2.86 2.71
CA GLY A 77 8.61 2.23 2.88
C GLY A 77 8.97 2.07 4.35
N MET A 78 8.82 0.87 4.90
CA MET A 78 8.97 0.59 6.34
C MET A 78 10.35 1.00 6.92
N GLY A 79 11.43 0.85 6.14
CA GLY A 79 12.78 1.23 6.59
C GLY A 79 12.96 2.73 6.81
N LEU A 80 12.33 3.56 5.97
CA LEU A 80 12.39 5.02 6.11
C LEU A 80 11.59 5.50 7.33
N ASN A 81 10.45 4.87 7.60
CA ASN A 81 9.62 5.19 8.75
C ASN A 81 10.32 4.84 10.07
N ALA A 82 11.02 3.71 10.11
CA ALA A 82 11.84 3.32 11.26
C ALA A 82 13.02 4.30 11.48
N PHE A 83 13.72 4.68 10.41
CA PHE A 83 14.79 5.68 10.49
C PHE A 83 14.28 7.02 11.03
N PHE A 84 13.16 7.52 10.50
CA PHE A 84 12.55 8.76 10.96
C PHE A 84 12.19 8.70 12.46
N ALA A 85 11.47 7.67 12.88
CA ALA A 85 11.00 7.55 14.26
C ALA A 85 12.17 7.41 15.25
N TYR A 86 13.10 6.48 15.00
CA TYR A 86 14.12 6.11 15.97
C TYR A 86 15.40 6.95 15.89
N SER A 87 15.77 7.43 14.71
CA SER A 87 17.04 8.17 14.52
C SER A 87 16.88 9.69 14.44
N VAL A 88 15.69 10.19 14.04
CA VAL A 88 15.47 11.64 13.88
C VAL A 88 14.63 12.21 15.01
N VAL A 89 13.62 11.47 15.49
CA VAL A 89 12.70 11.98 16.53
C VAL A 89 13.09 11.56 17.94
N LEU A 90 13.42 10.28 18.14
CA LEU A 90 13.71 9.72 19.47
C LEU A 90 15.17 9.84 19.91
N THR A 91 16.03 10.41 19.07
CA THR A 91 17.42 10.76 19.42
C THR A 91 17.47 12.21 19.92
#